data_AF-A0A8B8P8B7-F1
#
_entry.id   AF-A0A8B8P8B7-F1
#
_cell.length_a   1.000
_cell.length_b   1.000
_cell.length_c   1.000
_cell.angle_alpha   90.00
_cell.angle_beta   90.00
_cell.angle_gamma   90.00
#
_symmetry.space_group_name_H-M   'P 1'
#
loop_
_entity.id
_entity.type
_entity.pdbx_description
1 polymer ?
#
loop_
_entity_poly.entity_id
_entity_poly.type
_entity_poly.pdbx_seq_one_letter_code
_entity_poly.pdbx_strand_id
1 'polypeptide(L)'
;MAVAGTDAQKQLLTLIRDFASEKSQGERRVADLRKQIEELRSALDAANAELEGTKLRRETAEQELKGYEVELAVNESAIQTLEARISTIQKEISTVRSDLQDLKSKDSESRDEFINKMFELNAKIRNFQKTALRDVGKEDIIGNLSDSCLSVKEDVHRTADRALEYKLAHVITELTKEEEMLQVEQNMQKQVQQELIDLEMKVLSMEAIAKTTRDLQVLTRQSSQLEQKYSGLAGELQRRSMCPSCCQDNIEALEGSLHVNEAD
;
A
#
# COMPACT_ATOMS: atom_id res chain seq x y z
N MET A 1 108.53 19.69 -11.90
CA MET A 1 107.55 18.81 -11.23
C MET A 1 106.22 19.54 -11.10
N ALA A 2 105.35 19.52 -12.12
CA ALA A 2 104.05 20.24 -12.07
C ALA A 2 102.87 19.47 -12.71
N VAL A 3 103.08 18.23 -13.16
CA VAL A 3 102.08 17.46 -13.92
C VAL A 3 101.24 16.52 -13.03
N ALA A 4 101.72 16.15 -11.84
CA ALA A 4 101.00 15.25 -10.92
C ALA A 4 99.89 15.95 -10.10
N GLY A 5 100.04 17.25 -9.80
CA GLY A 5 99.05 18.01 -9.03
C GLY A 5 97.78 18.38 -9.82
N THR A 6 97.88 18.45 -11.15
CA THR A 6 96.75 18.79 -12.03
C THR A 6 95.81 17.61 -12.30
N ASP A 7 96.28 16.37 -12.18
CA ASP A 7 95.45 15.17 -12.37
C ASP A 7 94.57 14.85 -11.14
N ALA A 8 95.13 14.92 -9.93
CA ALA A 8 94.37 14.76 -8.69
C ALA A 8 93.25 15.81 -8.53
N GLN A 9 93.50 17.04 -8.96
CA GLN A 9 92.51 18.11 -8.95
C GLN A 9 91.36 17.84 -9.93
N LYS A 10 91.64 17.28 -11.12
CA LYS A 10 90.61 16.87 -12.10
C LYS A 10 89.76 15.70 -11.59
N GLN A 11 90.38 14.73 -10.91
CA GLN A 11 89.67 13.60 -10.31
C GLN A 11 88.72 14.08 -9.19
N LEU A 12 89.16 14.97 -8.31
CA LEU A 12 88.31 15.56 -7.27
C LEU A 12 87.11 16.33 -7.86
N LEU A 13 87.34 17.14 -8.89
CA LEU A 13 86.26 17.88 -9.57
C LEU A 13 85.25 16.95 -10.25
N THR A 14 85.72 15.81 -10.78
CA THR A 14 84.84 14.78 -11.36
C THR A 14 83.97 14.14 -10.28
N LEU A 15 84.57 13.74 -9.16
CA LEU A 15 83.83 13.16 -8.03
C LEU A 15 82.76 14.11 -7.47
N ILE A 16 83.07 15.40 -7.36
CA ILE A 16 82.10 16.43 -6.94
C ILE A 16 80.94 16.55 -7.93
N ARG A 17 81.23 16.50 -9.24
CA ARG A 17 80.21 16.53 -10.29
C ARG A 17 79.32 15.30 -10.22
N ASP A 18 79.92 14.12 -10.11
CA ASP A 18 79.19 12.85 -10.03
C ASP A 18 78.31 12.82 -8.78
N PHE A 19 78.84 13.24 -7.62
CA PHE A 19 78.08 13.37 -6.39
C PHE A 19 76.89 14.35 -6.53
N ALA A 20 77.10 15.51 -7.15
CA ALA A 20 76.04 16.48 -7.39
C ALA A 20 74.95 15.91 -8.33
N SER A 21 75.36 15.16 -9.36
CA SER A 21 74.43 14.53 -10.31
C SER A 21 73.60 13.42 -9.66
N GLU A 22 74.22 12.55 -8.85
CA GLU A 22 73.53 11.48 -8.13
C GLU A 22 72.59 12.05 -7.07
N LYS A 23 73.01 13.10 -6.36
CA LYS A 23 72.15 13.83 -5.41
C LYS A 23 70.91 14.39 -6.11
N SER A 24 71.09 15.09 -7.23
CA SER A 24 69.97 15.64 -8.02
C SER A 24 69.03 14.55 -8.54
N GLN A 25 69.57 13.39 -8.96
CA GLN A 25 68.77 12.25 -9.39
C GLN A 25 68.00 11.61 -8.22
N GLY A 26 68.64 11.49 -7.05
CA GLY A 26 68.01 11.05 -5.81
C GLY A 26 66.84 11.96 -5.39
N GLU A 27 67.04 13.28 -5.42
CA GLU A 27 66.01 14.27 -5.13
C GLU A 27 64.82 14.16 -6.09
N ARG A 28 65.06 13.97 -7.39
CA ARG A 28 64.00 13.71 -8.38
C ARG A 28 63.22 12.42 -8.08
N ARG A 29 63.91 11.30 -7.82
CA ARG A 29 63.26 10.03 -7.46
C ARG A 29 62.38 10.18 -6.21
N VAL A 30 62.83 10.92 -5.20
CA VAL A 30 62.04 11.18 -3.99
C VAL A 30 60.83 12.06 -4.29
N ALA A 31 60.96 13.09 -5.12
CA ALA A 31 59.85 13.94 -5.53
C ALA A 31 58.78 13.14 -6.31
N ASP A 32 59.20 12.28 -7.24
CA ASP A 32 58.30 11.42 -8.02
C ASP A 32 57.54 10.43 -7.13
N LEU A 33 58.22 9.78 -6.18
CA LEU A 33 57.60 8.88 -5.21
C LEU A 33 56.60 9.60 -4.29
N ARG A 34 56.93 10.82 -3.84
CA ARG A 34 55.98 11.64 -3.05
C ARG A 34 54.72 11.97 -3.85
N LYS A 35 54.88 12.30 -5.14
CA LYS A 35 53.74 12.55 -6.03
C LYS A 35 52.88 11.29 -6.18
N GLN A 36 53.49 10.13 -6.41
CA GLN A 36 52.76 8.86 -6.51
C GLN A 36 52.02 8.51 -5.21
N ILE A 37 52.62 8.76 -4.04
CA ILE A 37 51.96 8.55 -2.74
C ILE A 37 50.70 9.42 -2.63
N GLU A 38 50.77 10.67 -3.06
CA GLU A 38 49.63 11.59 -2.99
C GLU A 38 48.51 11.22 -3.98
N GLU A 39 48.89 10.81 -5.18
CA GLU A 39 47.95 10.28 -6.18
C GLU A 39 47.23 9.02 -5.67
N LEU A 40 47.98 8.08 -5.06
CA LEU A 40 47.41 6.87 -4.46
C LEU A 40 46.49 7.15 -3.28
N ARG A 41 46.82 8.12 -2.43
CA ARG A 41 45.93 8.56 -1.33
C ARG A 41 44.62 9.12 -1.86
N SER A 42 44.70 10.00 -2.86
CA SER A 42 43.53 10.58 -3.51
C SER A 42 42.65 9.49 -4.15
N ALA A 43 43.26 8.50 -4.80
CA ALA A 43 42.55 7.37 -5.39
C ALA A 43 41.89 6.47 -4.32
N LEU A 44 42.57 6.24 -3.19
CA LEU A 44 42.03 5.48 -2.07
C LEU A 44 40.82 6.19 -1.44
N ASP A 45 40.90 7.50 -1.25
CA ASP A 45 39.79 8.30 -0.71
C ASP A 45 38.58 8.29 -1.65
N ALA A 46 38.81 8.40 -2.96
CA ALA A 46 37.75 8.30 -3.97
C ALA A 46 37.09 6.90 -3.97
N ALA A 47 37.89 5.83 -3.93
CA ALA A 47 37.38 4.46 -3.88
C ALA A 47 36.57 4.20 -2.59
N ASN A 48 37.01 4.74 -1.45
CA ASN A 48 36.28 4.66 -0.19
C ASN A 48 34.93 5.40 -0.25
N ALA A 49 34.91 6.60 -0.85
CA ALA A 49 33.67 7.35 -1.03
C ALA A 49 32.67 6.61 -1.94
N GLU A 50 33.17 6.00 -3.02
CA GLU A 50 32.34 5.17 -3.91
C GLU A 50 31.80 3.94 -3.18
N LEU A 51 32.64 3.25 -2.40
CA LEU A 51 32.24 2.08 -1.60
C LEU A 51 31.12 2.43 -0.62
N GLU A 52 31.23 3.52 0.14
CA GLU A 52 30.16 3.96 1.04
C GLU A 52 28.88 4.32 0.27
N GLY A 53 29.01 4.96 -0.90
CA GLY A 53 27.87 5.21 -1.79
C GLY A 53 27.18 3.92 -2.25
N THR A 54 27.95 2.86 -2.56
CA THR A 54 27.40 1.56 -2.94
C THR A 54 26.71 0.84 -1.77
N LYS A 55 27.25 0.93 -0.55
CA LYS A 55 26.64 0.35 0.65
C LYS A 55 25.27 0.96 0.93
N LEU A 56 25.17 2.30 0.88
CA LEU A 56 23.91 3.00 1.09
C LEU A 56 22.85 2.64 0.04
N ARG A 57 23.26 2.54 -1.23
CA ARG A 57 22.37 2.08 -2.32
C ARG A 57 21.89 0.64 -2.09
N ARG A 58 22.78 -0.25 -1.66
CA ARG A 58 22.42 -1.63 -1.31
C ARG A 58 21.42 -1.68 -0.14
N GLU A 59 21.68 -0.95 0.93
CA GLU A 59 20.78 -0.90 2.10
C GLU A 59 19.39 -0.37 1.73
N THR A 60 19.32 0.63 0.83
CA THR A 60 18.06 1.15 0.31
C THR A 60 17.30 0.06 -0.47
N ALA A 61 17.98 -0.63 -1.39
CA ALA A 61 17.38 -1.72 -2.17
C ALA A 61 16.94 -2.90 -1.29
N GLU A 62 17.69 -3.23 -0.23
CA GLU A 62 17.31 -4.27 0.74
C GLU A 62 16.07 -3.88 1.55
N GLN A 63 15.89 -2.59 1.89
CA GLN A 63 14.68 -2.11 2.55
C GLN A 63 13.46 -2.16 1.61
N GLU A 64 13.62 -1.76 0.35
CA GLU A 64 12.57 -1.87 -0.66
C GLU A 64 12.15 -3.34 -0.88
N LEU A 65 13.12 -4.26 -0.99
CA LEU A 65 12.85 -5.69 -1.13
C LEU A 65 12.03 -6.23 0.04
N LYS A 66 12.37 -5.88 1.28
CA LYS A 66 11.58 -6.26 2.47
C LYS A 66 10.17 -5.68 2.43
N GLY A 67 9.99 -4.47 1.90
CA GLY A 67 8.68 -3.88 1.66
C GLY A 67 7.83 -4.74 0.72
N TYR A 68 8.41 -5.13 -0.43
CA TYR A 68 7.75 -6.00 -1.40
C TYR A 68 7.45 -7.40 -0.85
N GLU A 69 8.32 -7.96 -0.01
CA GLU A 69 8.07 -9.26 0.66
C GLU A 69 6.83 -9.22 1.57
N VAL A 70 6.66 -8.12 2.32
CA VAL A 70 5.47 -7.94 3.17
C VAL A 70 4.22 -7.75 2.32
N GLU A 71 4.27 -6.94 1.28
CA GLU A 71 3.14 -6.74 0.36
C GLU A 71 2.71 -8.06 -0.31
N LEU A 72 3.69 -8.88 -0.72
CA LEU A 72 3.42 -10.20 -1.29
C LEU A 72 2.70 -11.12 -0.28
N ALA A 73 3.14 -11.16 0.98
CA ALA A 73 2.51 -11.96 2.01
C ALA A 73 1.06 -11.52 2.30
N VAL A 74 0.79 -10.21 2.29
CA VAL A 74 -0.57 -9.67 2.44
C VAL A 74 -1.45 -10.08 1.26
N ASN A 75 -0.93 -9.96 0.04
CA ASN A 75 -1.67 -10.37 -1.17
C ASN A 75 -1.96 -11.87 -1.18
N GLU A 76 -1.02 -12.72 -0.76
CA GLU A 76 -1.22 -14.16 -0.66
C GLU A 76 -2.32 -14.51 0.35
N SER A 77 -2.32 -13.87 1.52
CA SER A 77 -3.38 -14.03 2.53
C SER A 77 -4.76 -13.56 2.01
N ALA A 78 -4.80 -12.46 1.25
CA ALA A 78 -6.02 -11.96 0.63
C ALA A 78 -6.57 -12.94 -0.41
N ILE A 79 -5.72 -13.53 -1.24
CA ILE A 79 -6.10 -14.58 -2.22
C ILE A 79 -6.69 -15.78 -1.50
N GLN A 80 -6.01 -16.31 -0.47
CA GLN A 80 -6.52 -17.46 0.30
C GLN A 80 -7.89 -17.18 0.93
N THR A 81 -8.09 -15.96 1.44
CA THR A 81 -9.38 -15.53 2.01
C THR A 81 -10.47 -15.48 0.94
N LEU A 82 -10.17 -14.96 -0.25
CA LEU A 82 -11.11 -14.91 -1.37
C LEU A 82 -11.46 -16.31 -1.87
N GLU A 83 -10.49 -17.20 -1.98
CA GLU A 83 -10.71 -18.60 -2.36
C GLU A 83 -11.64 -19.33 -1.37
N ALA A 84 -11.43 -19.13 -0.06
CA ALA A 84 -12.30 -19.70 0.97
C ALA A 84 -13.74 -19.17 0.89
N ARG A 85 -13.91 -17.87 0.60
CA ARG A 85 -15.24 -17.26 0.39
C ARG A 85 -15.91 -17.82 -0.86
N ILE A 86 -15.19 -17.95 -1.97
CA ILE A 86 -15.70 -18.55 -3.21
C ILE A 86 -16.16 -19.99 -2.95
N SER A 87 -15.37 -20.80 -2.24
CA SER A 87 -15.74 -22.17 -1.89
C SER A 87 -17.01 -22.23 -1.04
N THR A 88 -17.16 -21.32 -0.08
CA THR A 88 -18.37 -21.22 0.77
C THR A 88 -19.60 -20.88 -0.07
N ILE A 89 -19.51 -19.85 -0.90
CA ILE A 89 -20.60 -19.42 -1.79
C ILE A 89 -20.99 -20.54 -2.76
N GLN A 90 -20.03 -21.27 -3.32
CA GLN A 90 -20.29 -22.40 -4.21
C GLN A 90 -21.06 -23.52 -3.50
N LYS A 91 -20.76 -23.78 -2.23
CA LYS A 91 -21.49 -24.74 -1.40
C LYS A 91 -22.93 -24.27 -1.17
N GLU A 92 -23.12 -23.01 -0.80
CA GLU A 92 -24.45 -22.42 -0.61
C GLU A 92 -25.30 -22.47 -1.88
N ILE A 93 -24.72 -22.09 -3.03
CA ILE A 93 -25.39 -22.19 -4.34
C ILE A 93 -25.81 -23.64 -4.63
N SER A 94 -24.96 -24.61 -4.28
CA SER A 94 -25.27 -26.04 -4.48
C SER A 94 -26.44 -26.49 -3.59
N THR A 95 -26.47 -26.05 -2.33
CA THR A 95 -27.58 -26.32 -1.41
C THR A 95 -28.88 -25.70 -1.93
N VAL A 96 -28.88 -24.40 -2.24
CA VAL A 96 -30.06 -23.69 -2.77
C VAL A 96 -30.56 -24.33 -4.06
N ARG A 97 -29.65 -24.80 -4.93
CA ARG A 97 -30.03 -25.52 -6.15
C ARG A 97 -30.74 -26.83 -5.84
N SER A 98 -30.27 -27.58 -4.85
CA SER A 98 -30.92 -28.83 -4.41
C SER A 98 -32.32 -28.53 -3.86
N ASP A 99 -32.43 -27.55 -2.97
CA ASP A 99 -33.71 -27.17 -2.35
C ASP A 99 -34.74 -26.73 -3.41
N LEU A 100 -34.29 -25.96 -4.42
CA LEU A 100 -35.14 -25.54 -5.52
C LEU A 100 -35.63 -26.72 -6.36
N GLN A 101 -34.77 -27.71 -6.59
CA GLN A 101 -35.16 -28.92 -7.32
C GLN A 101 -36.19 -29.74 -6.53
N ASP A 102 -36.04 -29.87 -5.22
CA ASP A 102 -36.98 -30.56 -4.33
C ASP A 102 -38.33 -29.83 -4.22
N LEU A 103 -38.31 -28.49 -4.19
CA LEU A 103 -39.54 -27.70 -4.23
C LEU A 103 -40.26 -27.86 -5.57
N LYS A 104 -39.51 -27.90 -6.68
CA LYS A 104 -40.07 -28.09 -8.01
C LYS A 104 -40.72 -29.47 -8.18
N SER A 105 -40.14 -30.53 -7.61
CA SER A 105 -40.78 -31.86 -7.64
C SER A 105 -42.06 -31.89 -6.81
N LYS A 106 -42.04 -31.33 -5.60
CA LYS A 106 -43.23 -31.22 -4.73
C LYS A 106 -44.35 -30.40 -5.36
N ASP A 107 -44.02 -29.28 -6.02
CA ASP A 107 -45.00 -28.49 -6.76
C ASP A 107 -45.64 -29.31 -7.89
N SER A 108 -44.84 -30.06 -8.65
CA SER A 108 -45.36 -30.94 -9.70
C SER A 108 -46.30 -32.01 -9.14
N GLU A 109 -45.91 -32.66 -8.04
CA GLU A 109 -46.73 -33.68 -7.37
C GLU A 109 -48.07 -33.09 -6.88
N SER A 110 -48.03 -31.92 -6.24
CA SER A 110 -49.23 -31.23 -5.73
C SER A 110 -50.16 -30.81 -6.88
N ARG A 111 -49.59 -30.29 -7.98
CA ARG A 111 -50.35 -29.94 -9.18
C ARG A 111 -51.03 -31.16 -9.79
N ASP A 112 -50.32 -32.28 -9.91
CA ASP A 112 -50.87 -33.52 -10.46
C ASP A 112 -51.97 -34.09 -9.56
N GLU A 113 -51.80 -34.04 -8.23
CA GLU A 113 -52.84 -34.41 -7.26
C GLU A 113 -54.09 -33.53 -7.41
N PHE A 114 -53.93 -32.22 -7.54
CA PHE A 114 -55.04 -31.29 -7.77
C PHE A 114 -55.78 -31.61 -9.06
N ILE A 115 -55.05 -31.83 -10.17
CA ILE A 115 -55.63 -32.19 -11.47
C ILE A 115 -56.44 -33.50 -11.35
N ASN A 116 -55.91 -34.51 -10.66
CA ASN A 116 -56.61 -35.77 -10.43
C ASN A 116 -57.91 -35.57 -9.63
N LYS A 117 -57.89 -34.79 -8.55
CA LYS A 117 -59.10 -34.43 -7.77
C LYS A 117 -60.14 -33.72 -8.62
N MET A 118 -59.71 -32.82 -9.52
CA MET A 118 -60.62 -32.15 -10.44
C MET A 118 -61.26 -33.11 -11.45
N PHE A 119 -60.51 -34.09 -11.96
CA PHE A 119 -61.08 -35.14 -12.81
C PHE A 119 -62.11 -35.99 -12.07
N GLU A 120 -61.83 -36.40 -10.82
CA GLU A 120 -62.78 -37.14 -9.99
C GLU A 120 -64.06 -36.33 -9.72
N LEU A 121 -63.93 -35.05 -9.38
CA LEU A 121 -65.06 -34.16 -9.18
C LEU A 121 -65.91 -34.05 -10.44
N ASN A 122 -65.28 -33.84 -11.59
CA ASN A 122 -65.96 -33.79 -12.89
C ASN A 122 -66.69 -35.09 -13.20
N ALA A 123 -66.11 -36.25 -12.86
CA ALA A 123 -66.78 -37.54 -13.00
C ALA A 123 -68.01 -37.66 -12.08
N LYS A 124 -67.89 -37.22 -10.81
CA LYS A 124 -69.02 -37.18 -9.87
C LYS A 124 -70.16 -36.27 -10.34
N ILE A 125 -69.85 -35.09 -10.87
CA ILE A 125 -70.85 -34.15 -11.44
C ILE A 125 -71.60 -34.82 -12.59
N ARG A 126 -70.88 -35.44 -13.54
CA ARG A 126 -71.51 -36.15 -14.68
C ARG A 126 -72.42 -37.29 -14.22
N ASN A 127 -71.99 -38.06 -13.21
CA ASN A 127 -72.81 -39.12 -12.62
C ASN A 127 -74.07 -38.56 -11.95
N PHE A 128 -73.94 -37.50 -11.16
CA PHE A 128 -75.07 -36.84 -10.51
C PHE A 128 -76.09 -36.31 -11.53
N GLN A 129 -75.62 -35.65 -12.59
CA GLN A 129 -76.48 -35.19 -13.68
C GLN A 129 -77.22 -36.37 -14.34
N LYS A 130 -76.52 -37.48 -14.57
CA LYS A 130 -77.13 -38.70 -15.15
C LYS A 130 -78.18 -39.33 -14.24
N THR A 131 -77.97 -39.35 -12.92
CA THR A 131 -78.96 -39.86 -11.95
C THR A 131 -80.15 -38.92 -11.83
N ALA A 132 -79.93 -37.60 -11.79
CA ALA A 132 -80.99 -36.60 -11.73
C ALA A 132 -81.90 -36.64 -12.98
N LEU A 133 -81.34 -36.81 -14.18
CA LEU A 133 -82.14 -37.03 -15.39
C LEU A 133 -82.93 -38.34 -15.37
N ARG A 134 -82.49 -39.34 -14.59
CA ARG A 134 -83.18 -40.64 -14.47
C ARG A 134 -84.37 -40.57 -13.49
N ASP A 135 -84.26 -39.74 -12.45
CA ASP A 135 -85.35 -39.46 -11.51
C ASP A 135 -86.45 -38.59 -12.12
N VAL A 136 -86.12 -37.64 -13.00
CA VAL A 136 -87.14 -36.81 -13.71
C VAL A 136 -87.88 -37.60 -14.82
N GLY A 137 -87.43 -38.82 -15.14
CA GLY A 137 -88.10 -39.73 -16.06
C GLY A 137 -89.19 -40.61 -15.42
N LYS A 138 -89.43 -40.48 -14.11
CA LYS A 138 -90.53 -41.15 -13.40
C LYS A 138 -91.15 -40.16 -12.41
N GLU A 139 -92.45 -39.97 -12.58
CA GLU A 139 -93.39 -39.24 -11.72
C GLU A 139 -93.60 -37.75 -12.05
N ASP A 140 -94.74 -37.52 -12.69
CA ASP A 140 -95.60 -36.36 -12.51
C ASP A 140 -95.75 -36.01 -11.02
N ILE A 141 -96.02 -34.72 -10.78
CA ILE A 141 -96.73 -34.08 -9.65
C ILE A 141 -95.93 -32.93 -9.02
N ILE A 142 -96.22 -31.73 -9.55
CA ILE A 142 -96.74 -30.54 -8.85
C ILE A 142 -96.47 -30.47 -7.34
N GLY A 143 -95.79 -29.41 -6.88
CA GLY A 143 -95.85 -29.05 -5.45
C GLY A 143 -94.86 -28.00 -4.94
N ASN A 144 -95.10 -26.74 -5.33
CA ASN A 144 -94.86 -25.48 -4.62
C ASN A 144 -93.98 -25.36 -3.34
N LEU A 145 -93.29 -24.21 -3.28
CA LEU A 145 -92.90 -23.40 -2.10
C LEU A 145 -91.87 -23.97 -1.12
N SER A 146 -90.72 -23.31 -0.99
CA SER A 146 -90.59 -22.17 -0.08
C SER A 146 -89.16 -21.69 -0.05
N ASP A 147 -89.01 -20.38 -0.25
CA ASP A 147 -87.86 -19.58 0.13
C ASP A 147 -87.63 -19.66 1.66
N SER A 148 -86.40 -19.35 2.09
CA SER A 148 -85.88 -19.21 3.46
C SER A 148 -84.81 -20.24 3.86
N CYS A 149 -83.54 -19.83 3.87
CA CYS A 149 -82.96 -19.17 5.04
C CYS A 149 -81.43 -19.05 4.87
N LEU A 150 -80.97 -17.82 4.60
CA LEU A 150 -79.60 -17.38 4.82
C LEU A 150 -79.31 -17.36 6.33
N SER A 151 -78.22 -17.96 6.77
CA SER A 151 -77.25 -17.43 7.74
C SER A 151 -76.41 -18.54 8.39
N VAL A 152 -75.27 -18.12 8.97
CA VAL A 152 -74.31 -18.89 9.77
C VAL A 152 -73.17 -19.57 8.99
N LYS A 153 -72.30 -18.76 8.39
CA LYS A 153 -70.86 -19.08 8.22
C LYS A 153 -69.95 -17.88 8.48
N GLU A 154 -70.34 -17.01 9.41
CA GLU A 154 -69.63 -15.75 9.65
C GLU A 154 -68.46 -15.86 10.65
N ASP A 155 -68.36 -16.97 11.40
CA ASP A 155 -67.39 -17.08 12.52
C ASP A 155 -66.02 -17.68 12.14
N VAL A 156 -65.99 -18.60 11.16
CA VAL A 156 -64.74 -19.26 10.74
C VAL A 156 -63.91 -18.34 9.82
N HIS A 157 -64.56 -17.59 8.93
CA HIS A 157 -63.87 -16.62 8.07
C HIS A 157 -63.26 -15.47 8.88
N ARG A 158 -64.01 -14.93 9.84
CA ARG A 158 -63.55 -13.83 10.70
C ARG A 158 -62.33 -14.19 11.55
N THR A 159 -62.19 -15.46 11.94
CA THR A 159 -61.04 -15.95 12.72
C THR A 159 -59.81 -16.17 11.86
N ALA A 160 -59.98 -16.67 10.63
CA ALA A 160 -58.89 -16.82 9.65
C ALA A 160 -58.37 -15.46 9.15
N ASP A 161 -59.27 -14.50 8.91
CA ASP A 161 -58.93 -13.13 8.51
C ASP A 161 -58.12 -12.43 9.61
N ARG A 162 -58.54 -12.56 10.88
CA ARG A 162 -57.83 -11.98 12.02
C ARG A 162 -56.43 -12.60 12.25
N ALA A 163 -56.25 -13.88 11.90
CA ALA A 163 -54.95 -14.54 11.95
C ALA A 163 -54.01 -14.10 10.81
N LEU A 164 -54.56 -13.83 9.63
CA LEU A 164 -53.82 -13.25 8.51
C LEU A 164 -53.43 -11.80 8.79
N GLU A 165 -54.31 -11.00 9.38
CA GLU A 165 -54.02 -9.63 9.82
C GLU A 165 -52.85 -9.60 10.82
N TYR A 166 -52.81 -10.51 11.80
CA TYR A 166 -51.70 -10.62 12.75
C TYR A 166 -50.37 -10.98 12.07
N LYS A 167 -50.38 -11.95 11.14
CA LYS A 167 -49.19 -12.32 10.37
C LYS A 167 -48.69 -11.18 9.48
N LEU A 168 -49.61 -10.46 8.85
CA LEU A 168 -49.28 -9.29 8.03
C LEU A 168 -48.65 -8.19 8.89
N ALA A 169 -49.23 -7.88 10.06
CA ALA A 169 -48.67 -6.91 11.00
C ALA A 169 -47.28 -7.31 11.49
N HIS A 170 -47.05 -8.60 11.75
CA HIS A 170 -45.73 -9.11 12.13
C HIS A 170 -44.71 -8.95 11.00
N VAL A 171 -45.05 -9.33 9.77
CA VAL A 171 -44.16 -9.17 8.60
C VAL A 171 -43.85 -7.70 8.34
N ILE A 172 -44.84 -6.81 8.45
CA ILE A 172 -44.61 -5.36 8.33
C ILE A 172 -43.63 -4.88 9.40
N THR A 173 -43.78 -5.33 10.64
CA THR A 173 -42.89 -4.94 11.75
C THR A 173 -41.46 -5.41 11.52
N GLU A 174 -41.27 -6.66 11.07
CA GLU A 174 -39.94 -7.19 10.77
C GLU A 174 -39.32 -6.50 9.54
N LEU A 175 -40.12 -6.21 8.51
CA LEU A 175 -39.66 -5.48 7.33
C LEU A 175 -39.16 -4.08 7.70
N THR A 176 -39.90 -3.35 8.55
CA THR A 176 -39.49 -2.00 8.99
C THR A 176 -38.17 -2.04 9.77
N LYS A 177 -37.97 -3.03 10.66
CA LYS A 177 -36.69 -3.19 11.37
C LYS A 177 -35.53 -3.46 10.41
N GLU A 178 -35.75 -4.32 9.42
CA GLU A 178 -34.73 -4.67 8.43
C GLU A 178 -34.38 -3.45 7.54
N GLU A 179 -35.38 -2.66 7.15
CA GLU A 179 -35.19 -1.40 6.41
C GLU A 179 -34.38 -0.37 7.23
N GLU A 180 -34.65 -0.25 8.52
CA GLU A 180 -33.88 0.61 9.43
C GLU A 180 -32.42 0.12 9.55
N MET A 181 -32.20 -1.19 9.70
CA MET A 181 -30.85 -1.76 9.75
C MET A 181 -30.09 -1.55 8.44
N LEU A 182 -30.74 -1.76 7.29
CA LEU A 182 -30.14 -1.49 5.98
C LEU A 182 -29.76 -0.01 5.84
N GLN A 183 -30.59 0.90 6.33
CA GLN A 183 -30.28 2.33 6.30
C GLN A 183 -29.06 2.69 7.15
N VAL A 184 -28.91 2.05 8.32
CA VAL A 184 -27.72 2.18 9.18
C VAL A 184 -26.48 1.61 8.49
N GLU A 185 -26.58 0.42 7.90
CA GLU A 185 -25.49 -0.23 7.14
C GLU A 185 -25.00 0.67 5.99
N GLN A 186 -25.92 1.25 5.21
CA GLN A 186 -25.59 2.17 4.12
C GLN A 186 -24.88 3.43 4.61
N ASN A 187 -25.29 3.97 5.76
CA ASN A 187 -24.65 5.14 6.35
C ASN A 187 -23.24 4.80 6.86
N MET A 188 -23.08 3.65 7.50
CA MET A 188 -21.78 3.15 7.94
C MET A 188 -20.84 2.90 6.75
N GLN A 189 -21.35 2.33 5.66
CA GLN A 189 -20.58 2.13 4.43
C GLN A 189 -20.07 3.46 3.86
N LYS A 190 -20.92 4.49 3.79
CA LYS A 190 -20.52 5.83 3.33
C LYS A 190 -19.45 6.44 4.25
N GLN A 191 -19.60 6.27 5.56
CA GLN A 191 -18.60 6.76 6.53
C GLN A 191 -17.25 6.06 6.34
N VAL A 192 -17.23 4.73 6.24
CA VAL A 192 -16.00 3.95 6.04
C VAL A 192 -15.32 4.32 4.72
N GLN A 193 -16.09 4.55 3.65
CA GLN A 193 -15.53 5.01 2.37
C GLN A 193 -14.86 6.38 2.50
N GLN A 194 -15.47 7.31 3.25
CA GLN A 194 -14.86 8.62 3.48
C GLN A 194 -13.58 8.52 4.32
N GLU A 195 -13.59 7.72 5.39
CA GLU A 195 -12.42 7.48 6.24
C GLU A 195 -11.26 6.85 5.46
N LEU A 196 -11.56 5.96 4.50
CA LEU A 196 -10.55 5.38 3.61
C LEU A 196 -9.88 6.44 2.73
N ILE A 197 -10.67 7.31 2.10
CA ILE A 197 -10.14 8.41 1.26
C ILE A 197 -9.26 9.34 2.10
N ASP A 198 -9.70 9.69 3.32
CA ASP A 198 -8.94 10.55 4.23
C ASP A 198 -7.61 9.89 4.65
N LEU A 199 -7.61 8.58 4.90
CA LEU A 199 -6.40 7.81 5.20
C LEU A 199 -5.43 7.75 4.02
N GLU A 200 -5.92 7.50 2.81
CA GLU A 200 -5.10 7.51 1.59
C GLU A 200 -4.41 8.86 1.38
N MET A 201 -5.16 9.96 1.54
CA MET A 201 -4.60 11.32 1.46
C MET A 201 -3.55 11.59 2.55
N LYS A 202 -3.75 11.04 3.76
CA LYS A 202 -2.80 11.17 4.86
C LYS A 202 -1.51 10.40 4.60
N VAL A 203 -1.59 9.20 4.01
CA VAL A 203 -0.41 8.41 3.62
C VAL A 203 0.41 9.17 2.58
N LEU A 204 -0.21 9.68 1.53
CA LEU A 204 0.47 10.49 0.51
C LEU A 204 1.17 11.71 1.12
N SER A 205 0.52 12.37 2.08
CA SER A 205 1.11 13.50 2.81
C SER A 205 2.31 13.07 3.67
N MET A 206 2.22 11.93 4.36
CA MET A 206 3.32 11.38 5.16
C MET A 206 4.53 11.01 4.30
N GLU A 207 4.32 10.43 3.11
CA GLU A 207 5.40 10.12 2.16
C GLU A 207 6.13 11.38 1.69
N ALA A 208 5.38 12.44 1.38
CA ALA A 208 5.94 13.73 0.99
C ALA A 208 6.76 14.36 2.14
N ILE A 209 6.26 14.29 3.38
CA ILE A 209 6.98 14.76 4.57
C ILE A 209 8.25 13.93 4.80
N ALA A 210 8.18 12.61 4.67
CA ALA A 210 9.33 11.72 4.85
C ALA A 210 10.43 12.02 3.82
N LYS A 211 10.04 12.27 2.56
CA LYS A 211 10.98 12.71 1.51
C LYS A 211 11.64 14.03 1.85
N THR A 212 10.83 15.05 2.17
CA THR A 212 11.33 16.38 2.53
C THR A 212 12.24 16.33 3.75
N THR A 213 11.94 15.48 4.72
CA THR A 213 12.75 15.28 5.93
C THR A 213 14.10 14.66 5.60
N ARG A 214 14.15 13.66 4.71
CA ARG A 214 15.41 13.08 4.22
C ARG A 214 16.27 14.13 3.50
N ASP A 215 15.66 14.93 2.64
CA ASP A 215 16.35 16.01 1.92
C ASP A 215 16.92 17.06 2.91
N LEU A 216 16.13 17.44 3.93
CA LEU A 216 16.57 18.35 4.99
C LEU A 216 17.76 17.79 5.78
N GLN A 217 17.75 16.50 6.11
CA GLN A 217 18.85 15.83 6.83
C GLN A 217 20.15 15.86 6.00
N VAL A 218 20.05 15.63 4.69
CA VAL A 218 21.20 15.72 3.77
C VAL A 218 21.76 17.15 3.76
N LEU A 219 20.90 18.16 3.59
CA LEU A 219 21.32 19.57 3.61
C LEU A 219 21.95 19.97 4.94
N THR A 220 21.38 19.51 6.06
CA THR A 220 21.93 19.76 7.40
C THR A 220 23.36 19.22 7.51
N ARG A 221 23.58 17.97 7.06
CA ARG A 221 24.91 17.35 7.07
C ARG A 221 25.90 18.11 6.20
N GLN A 222 25.49 18.54 5.01
CA GLN A 222 26.33 19.36 4.12
C GLN A 222 26.68 20.71 4.76
N SER A 223 25.72 21.37 5.41
CA SER A 223 25.94 22.63 6.13
C SER A 223 26.97 22.46 7.25
N SER A 224 26.85 21.41 8.06
CA SER A 224 27.82 21.15 9.14
C SER A 224 29.22 20.85 8.61
N GLN A 225 29.35 20.10 7.51
CA GLN A 225 30.65 19.87 6.86
C GLN A 225 31.27 21.17 6.34
N LEU A 226 30.44 22.04 5.77
CA LEU A 226 30.88 23.33 5.26
C LEU A 226 31.35 24.25 6.39
N GLU A 227 30.59 24.32 7.48
CA GLU A 227 30.93 25.09 8.68
C GLU A 227 32.24 24.60 9.33
N GLN A 228 32.46 23.28 9.37
CA GLN A 228 33.73 22.70 9.84
C GLN A 228 34.91 23.10 8.94
N LYS A 229 34.72 23.10 7.61
CA LYS A 229 35.74 23.56 6.65
C LYS A 229 36.05 25.04 6.84
N TYR A 230 35.04 25.90 6.95
CA TYR A 230 35.23 27.33 7.19
C TYR A 230 35.94 27.59 8.51
N SER A 231 35.55 26.91 9.59
CA SER A 231 36.22 27.02 10.89
C SER A 231 37.69 26.58 10.83
N GLY A 232 37.98 25.49 10.10
CA GLY A 232 39.34 25.01 9.87
C GLY A 232 40.18 26.02 9.07
N LEU A 233 39.61 26.58 8.00
CA LEU A 233 40.26 27.57 7.16
C LEU A 233 40.53 28.88 7.93
N ALA A 234 39.55 29.36 8.70
CA ALA A 234 39.69 30.53 9.56
C ALA A 234 40.81 30.34 10.60
N GLY A 235 40.84 29.17 11.25
CA GLY A 235 41.92 28.84 12.19
C GLY A 235 43.30 28.73 11.53
N GLU A 236 43.37 28.26 10.28
CA GLU A 236 44.64 28.21 9.54
C GLU A 236 45.11 29.60 9.10
N LEU A 237 44.19 30.43 8.61
CA LEU A 237 44.43 31.85 8.32
C LEU A 237 44.99 32.58 9.54
N GLN A 238 44.34 32.41 10.70
CA GLN A 238 44.80 33.03 11.94
C GLN A 238 46.19 32.54 12.38
N ARG A 239 46.50 31.24 12.23
CA ARG A 239 47.85 30.73 12.49
C ARG A 239 48.90 31.32 11.57
N ARG A 240 48.57 31.55 10.30
CA ARG A 240 49.50 32.13 9.31
C ARG A 240 49.69 33.63 9.49
N SER A 241 48.72 34.33 10.06
CA SER A 241 48.81 35.76 10.33
C SER A 241 49.52 36.11 11.65
N MET A 242 49.80 35.14 12.52
CA MET A 242 50.62 35.39 13.71
C MET A 242 52.11 35.48 13.37
N CYS A 243 52.78 36.52 13.88
CA CYS A 243 54.23 36.67 13.75
C CYS A 243 54.97 35.55 14.51
N PRO A 244 55.88 34.79 13.87
CA PRO A 244 56.59 33.69 14.53
C PRO A 244 57.53 34.13 15.66
N SER A 245 57.93 35.41 15.68
CA SER A 245 58.94 35.93 16.62
C SER A 245 58.34 36.62 17.84
N CYS A 246 57.14 37.19 17.75
CA CYS A 246 56.49 37.91 18.86
C CYS A 246 55.04 37.47 19.14
N CYS A 247 54.49 36.53 18.35
CA CYS A 247 53.12 36.01 18.47
C CYS A 247 52.01 37.06 18.38
N GLN A 248 52.30 38.28 17.88
CA GLN A 248 51.28 39.27 17.59
C GLN A 248 50.48 38.87 16.33
N ASP A 249 49.18 39.12 16.34
CA ASP A 249 48.32 38.90 15.17
C ASP A 249 48.49 40.05 14.17
N ASN A 250 48.94 39.73 12.96
CA ASN A 250 49.23 40.72 11.91
C ASN A 250 48.03 40.99 11.00
N ILE A 251 46.84 40.44 11.30
CA ILE A 251 45.63 40.61 10.46
C ILE A 251 45.33 42.09 10.17
N GLU A 252 45.35 42.96 11.18
CA GLU A 252 45.08 44.40 11.00
C GLU A 252 46.14 45.11 10.13
N ALA A 253 47.40 44.65 10.17
CA ALA A 253 48.47 45.21 9.33
C ALA A 253 48.35 44.78 7.85
N LEU A 254 47.81 43.59 7.59
CA LEU A 254 47.53 43.07 6.25
C LEU A 254 46.30 43.74 5.61
N GLU A 255 45.26 44.02 6.39
CA GLU A 255 44.08 44.78 5.93
C GLU A 255 44.44 46.21 5.49
N GLY A 256 45.33 46.87 6.23
CA GLY A 256 45.86 48.19 5.86
C GLY A 256 46.75 48.20 4.61
N SER A 257 47.28 47.03 4.20
CA SER A 257 48.14 46.89 3.01
C SER A 257 47.35 46.61 1.73
N LEU A 258 46.13 46.07 1.84
CA LEU A 258 45.27 45.73 0.69
C LEU A 258 44.54 46.97 0.12
N HIS A 259 44.18 47.94 0.97
CA HIS A 259 43.58 49.21 0.51
C HIS A 259 44.55 50.12 -0.26
N VAL A 260 45.84 49.80 -0.30
CA VAL A 260 46.86 50.62 -1.00
C VAL A 260 46.97 50.24 -2.49
N ASN A 261 46.40 49.11 -2.93
CA ASN A 261 46.56 48.61 -4.31
C ASN A 261 45.34 48.80 -5.23
N GLU A 262 44.27 49.49 -4.80
CA GLU A 262 43.12 49.84 -5.65
C GLU A 262 43.20 51.26 -6.24
N ALA A 263 44.31 51.98 -6.03
CA ALA A 263 44.55 53.29 -6.61
C ALA A 263 45.83 53.28 -7.45
N ASP A 264 45.74 52.74 -8.65
CA ASP A 264 46.57 53.09 -9.83
C ASP A 264 45.87 52.65 -11.12
#